data_AF-D9SBH4-F1
#
_entry.id   AF-D9SBH4-F1
#
_cell.length_a   1.000
_cell.length_b   1.000
_cell.length_c   1.000
_cell.angle_alpha   90.00
_cell.angle_beta   90.00
_cell.angle_gamma   90.00
#
_symmetry.space_group_name_H-M   'P 1'
#
loop_
_entity.id
_entity.type
_entity.pdbx_description
1 polymer ?
#
loop_
_entity_poly.entity_id
_entity_poly.type
_entity_poly.pdbx_seq_one_letter_code
_entity_poly.pdbx_strand_id
1 'polypeptide(L)' 'MEATMKMFHKTQTAALYYLLHTGFQAFKARIKDELTSTSGINLEDIMDDSNLYAYYQQGESADFVAACIAANC' A
#
# COMPACT_ATOMS: atom_id res chain seq x y z
N MET A 1 -15.41 11.24 38.77
CA MET A 1 -15.67 10.94 37.34
C MET A 1 -14.36 11.18 36.57
N GLU A 2 -13.44 10.21 36.54
CA GLU A 2 -12.12 10.40 35.87
C GLU A 2 -11.61 9.14 35.13
N ALA A 3 -12.47 8.15 34.86
CA ALA A 3 -12.04 6.89 34.23
C ALA A 3 -12.34 6.79 32.72
N THR A 4 -13.02 7.77 32.12
CA THR A 4 -13.61 7.59 30.78
C THR A 4 -12.72 8.13 29.64
N MET A 5 -11.71 8.94 29.93
CA MET A 5 -10.94 9.64 28.86
C MET A 5 -9.74 8.85 28.32
N LYS A 6 -9.32 7.75 28.97
CA LYS A 6 -8.12 6.97 28.55
C LYS A 6 -8.39 5.86 27.54
N MET A 7 -9.65 5.49 27.28
CA MET A 7 -9.99 4.41 26.33
C MET A 7 -10.10 4.87 24.87
N PHE A 8 -10.28 6.16 24.61
CA PHE A 8 -10.52 6.67 23.25
C PHE A 8 -9.25 6.85 22.39
N HIS A 9 -8.05 6.79 22.96
CA HIS A 9 -6.80 6.95 22.19
C HIS A 9 -6.27 5.63 21.59
N LYS A 10 -6.57 4.47 22.19
CA LYS A 10 -6.06 3.16 21.72
C LYS A 10 -6.83 2.62 20.51
N THR A 11 -8.11 2.93 20.37
CA THR A 11 -8.94 2.46 19.26
C THR A 11 -8.69 3.23 17.96
N GLN A 12 -8.36 4.52 18.04
CA GLN A 12 -8.06 5.34 16.86
C GLN A 12 -6.77 4.89 16.16
N THR A 13 -5.74 4.52 16.91
CA THR A 13 -4.47 4.02 16.37
C THR A 13 -4.63 2.65 15.71
N ALA A 14 -5.43 1.75 16.27
CA ALA A 14 -5.74 0.47 15.65
C ALA A 14 -6.56 0.63 14.36
N ALA A 15 -7.57 1.50 14.34
CA ALA A 15 -8.37 1.76 13.14
C ALA A 15 -7.54 2.39 12.01
N LEU A 16 -6.67 3.35 12.33
CA LEU A 16 -5.72 3.93 11.37
C LEU A 16 -4.73 2.90 10.85
N TYR A 17 -4.19 2.05 11.73
CA TYR A 17 -3.31 0.94 11.33
C TYR A 17 -4.04 -0.03 10.38
N TYR A 18 -5.25 -0.47 10.72
CA TYR A 18 -6.05 -1.33 9.84
C TYR A 18 -6.35 -0.67 8.49
N LEU A 19 -6.79 0.59 8.48
CA LEU A 19 -7.07 1.33 7.24
C LEU A 19 -5.82 1.49 6.37
N LEU A 20 -4.68 1.87 6.97
CA LEU A 20 -3.41 2.01 6.26
C LEU A 20 -2.90 0.67 5.72
N HIS A 21 -3.01 -0.40 6.50
CA HIS A 21 -2.66 -1.75 6.05
C HIS A 21 -3.57 -2.23 4.94
N THR A 22 -4.88 -1.97 5.00
CA THR A 22 -5.80 -2.29 3.90
C THR A 22 -5.54 -1.45 2.66
N GLY A 23 -5.15 -0.19 2.83
CA GLY A 23 -4.86 0.74 1.75
C GLY A 23 -3.60 0.34 0.98
N PHE A 24 -2.49 0.05 1.68
CA PHE A 24 -1.27 -0.42 1.04
C PHE A 24 -1.46 -1.77 0.34
N GLN A 25 -2.18 -2.71 0.95
CA GLN A 25 -2.43 -4.00 0.33
C GLN A 25 -3.31 -3.87 -0.93
N ALA A 26 -4.31 -2.99 -0.92
CA ALA A 26 -5.11 -2.69 -2.11
C ALA A 26 -4.29 -2.02 -3.21
N PHE A 27 -3.39 -1.10 -2.85
CA PHE A 27 -2.45 -0.48 -3.77
C PHE A 27 -1.50 -1.51 -4.40
N LYS A 28 -0.88 -2.37 -3.59
CA LYS A 28 -0.03 -3.47 -4.05
C LYS A 28 -0.78 -4.44 -4.96
N ALA A 29 -2.02 -4.81 -4.63
CA ALA A 29 -2.84 -5.69 -5.45
C ALA A 29 -3.10 -5.11 -6.85
N ARG A 30 -3.46 -3.82 -6.94
CA ARG A 30 -3.67 -3.15 -8.23
C ARG A 30 -2.43 -3.15 -9.11
N ILE A 31 -1.25 -2.89 -8.53
CA ILE A 31 0.01 -2.90 -9.27
C ILE A 31 0.33 -4.31 -9.79
N LYS A 32 0.09 -5.34 -8.98
CA LYS A 32 0.25 -6.74 -9.41
C LYS A 32 -0.65 -7.07 -10.59
N ASP A 33 -1.93 -6.71 -10.50
CA ASP A 33 -2.91 -6.97 -11.55
C ASP A 33 -2.50 -6.28 -12.86
N GLU A 34 -2.12 -5.00 -12.78
CA GLU A 34 -1.67 -4.24 -13.94
C GLU A 34 -0.43 -4.87 -14.59
N LEU A 35 0.65 -5.06 -13.83
CA LEU A 35 1.91 -5.65 -14.33
C LEU A 35 1.72 -7.05 -14.92
N THR A 36 0.90 -7.87 -14.28
CA THR A 36 0.62 -9.23 -14.76
C THR A 36 -0.19 -9.19 -16.05
N SER A 37 -1.16 -8.28 -16.15
CA SER A 37 -2.05 -8.19 -17.32
C SER A 37 -1.37 -7.54 -18.54
N THR A 38 -0.49 -6.56 -18.35
CA THR A 38 0.12 -5.80 -19.45
C THR A 38 1.45 -6.38 -19.89
N SER A 39 2.22 -6.92 -18.96
CA SER A 39 3.65 -7.22 -19.18
C SER A 39 4.03 -8.64 -18.74
N GLY A 40 3.13 -9.37 -18.06
CA GLY A 40 3.45 -10.69 -17.48
C GLY A 40 4.48 -10.62 -16.34
N ILE A 41 4.72 -9.42 -15.80
CA ILE A 41 5.73 -9.18 -14.77
C ILE A 41 5.12 -9.50 -13.41
N ASN A 42 5.82 -10.32 -12.62
CA ASN A 42 5.47 -10.56 -11.23
C ASN A 42 6.16 -9.52 -10.34
N LEU A 43 5.36 -8.66 -9.70
CA LEU A 43 5.84 -7.59 -8.83
C LEU A 43 6.81 -8.06 -7.74
N GLU A 44 6.57 -9.24 -7.16
CA GLU A 44 7.34 -9.75 -6.02
C GLU A 44 8.74 -10.21 -6.40
N ASP A 45 9.00 -10.42 -7.69
CA ASP A 45 10.32 -10.81 -8.19
C ASP A 45 11.25 -9.60 -8.37
N ILE A 46 10.70 -8.38 -8.39
CA ILE A 46 11.41 -7.16 -8.76
C ILE A 46 11.37 -6.07 -7.70
N MET A 47 10.35 -6.07 -6.82
CA MET A 47 10.19 -5.05 -5.80
C MET A 47 9.59 -5.61 -4.52
N ASP A 48 10.26 -5.29 -3.42
CA ASP A 48 9.88 -5.60 -2.06
C ASP A 48 8.91 -4.56 -1.48
N ASP A 49 8.15 -4.97 -0.46
CA ASP A 49 7.09 -4.16 0.14
C ASP A 49 7.59 -2.83 0.70
N SER A 50 8.84 -2.77 1.19
CA SER A 50 9.43 -1.54 1.73
C SER A 50 9.60 -0.46 0.65
N ASN A 51 10.11 -0.84 -0.52
CA ASN A 51 10.28 0.07 -1.65
C ASN A 51 8.93 0.45 -2.25
N LEU A 52 8.00 -0.50 -2.34
CA LEU A 52 6.66 -0.24 -2.83
C LEU A 52 5.87 0.69 -1.88
N TYR A 53 6.08 0.57 -0.57
CA TYR A 53 5.42 1.41 0.43
C TYR A 53 5.84 2.88 0.31
N ALA A 54 7.05 3.17 -0.15
CA ALA A 54 7.49 4.55 -0.37
C ALA A 54 6.61 5.28 -1.40
N TYR A 55 6.24 4.62 -2.51
CA TYR A 55 5.31 5.18 -3.49
C TYR A 55 3.91 5.42 -2.91
N TYR A 56 3.43 4.47 -2.10
CA TYR A 56 2.16 4.60 -1.40
C TYR A 56 2.16 5.81 -0.45
N GLN A 57 3.23 6.03 0.31
CA GLN A 57 3.37 7.19 1.20
C GLN A 57 3.46 8.52 0.45
N GLN A 58 4.02 8.51 -0.76
CA GLN A 58 4.08 9.68 -1.64
C GLN A 58 2.71 10.00 -2.27
N GLY A 59 1.72 9.10 -2.14
CA GLY A 59 0.39 9.28 -2.71
C GLY A 59 0.35 9.03 -4.22
N GLU A 60 1.35 8.31 -4.75
CA GLU A 60 1.39 7.96 -6.17
C GLU A 60 0.25 7.00 -6.54
N SER A 61 -0.20 7.07 -7.79
CA SER A 61 -1.23 6.16 -8.29
C SER A 61 -0.65 4.78 -8.63
N ALA A 62 -1.44 3.73 -8.42
CA ALA A 62 -1.03 2.36 -8.74
C ALA A 62 -0.65 2.21 -10.23
N ASP A 63 -1.43 2.83 -11.12
CA ASP A 63 -1.24 2.77 -12.57
C ASP A 63 0.09 3.43 -12.98
N PHE A 64 0.41 4.59 -12.39
CA PHE A 64 1.68 5.27 -12.62
C PHE A 64 2.87 4.40 -12.20
N VAL A 65 2.79 3.82 -11.00
CA VAL A 65 3.87 2.98 -10.46
C VAL A 65 4.04 1.71 -11.28
N ALA A 66 2.96 1.05 -11.69
CA ALA A 66 3.00 -0.10 -12.59
C ALA A 66 3.66 0.26 -13.93
N ALA A 67 3.31 1.39 -14.54
CA ALA A 67 3.94 1.86 -15.77
C ALA A 67 5.44 2.16 -15.60
N CYS A 68 5.84 2.79 -14.49
CA CYS A 68 7.24 3.04 -14.18
C CYS A 68 8.04 1.74 -14.03
N ILE A 69 7.46 0.74 -13.37
CA ILE A 69 8.09 -0.57 -13.22
C ILE A 69 8.24 -1.25 -14.59
N ALA A 70 7.16 -1.35 -15.36
CA ALA A 70 7.16 -1.99 -16.66
C ALA A 70 8.11 -1.32 -17.66
N ALA A 71 8.37 -0.02 -17.53
CA ALA A 71 9.32 0.70 -18.39
C ALA A 71 10.80 0.44 -18.04
N ASN A 72 11.10 -0.07 -16.85
CA ASN A 72 12.48 -0.31 -16.36
C ASN A 72 12.87 -1.80 -16.36
N CYS A 73 11.99 -2.70 -16.82
CA CYS A 73 12.21 -4.14 -16.93
C CYS A 73 12.15 -4.58 -18.40
#